data_AF-A0AAP2DVL6-F1
#
_entry.id   AF-A0AAP2DVL6-F1
#
_cell.length_a   1.000
_cell.length_b   1.000
_cell.length_c   1.000
_cell.angle_alpha   90.00
_cell.angle_beta   90.00
_cell.angle_gamma   90.00
#
_symmetry.space_group_name_H-M   'P 1'
#
loop_
_entity.id
_entity.type
_entity.pdbx_description
1 polymer ?
#
loop_
_entity_poly.entity_id
_entity_poly.type
_entity_poly.pdbx_seq_one_letter_code
_entity_poly.pdbx_strand_id
1 'polypeptide(L)'
;MNARTSVVFGFFLLIAAGCGLDSDDPKHQVNISPLSFDFSDSEQDWKHGFADFPSKDSTLFELKYAHTNRPSNLGGGKSIMLSGNNLNGDLFMFLKRKISGLQPDTEFTLTFKVEFASDAKVGMTTANGAPGEDVTVKVGATDTEPKTVIENGRIVMNIDKGDQKSNGEDMIQIGNVASLNTDVTGYSLINLNNSAINGLGDQPLIVRSNSKGELWLVIGTDSEYKGTTTLYYTKVEVFLSGSY
;
A
#
# COMPACT_ATOMS: atom_id res chain seq x y z
N MET A 1 43.99 -76.21 17.45
CA MET A 1 42.76 -76.40 16.65
C MET A 1 41.61 -75.84 17.47
N ASN A 2 40.96 -74.77 17.02
CA ASN A 2 39.61 -74.40 17.43
C ASN A 2 39.05 -73.41 16.40
N ALA A 3 37.86 -73.76 15.92
CA ALA A 3 37.24 -73.30 14.70
C ALA A 3 36.73 -71.85 14.79
N ARG A 4 36.79 -71.15 13.65
CA ARG A 4 36.16 -69.85 13.43
C ARG A 4 34.67 -70.07 13.16
N THR A 5 33.80 -69.40 13.93
CA THR A 5 32.36 -69.33 13.65
C THR A 5 32.06 -67.96 13.06
N SER A 6 31.63 -67.95 11.80
CA SER A 6 31.22 -66.76 11.04
C SER A 6 29.84 -66.28 11.51
N VAL A 7 29.68 -64.96 11.67
CA VAL A 7 28.36 -64.32 11.76
C VAL A 7 28.24 -63.37 10.58
N VAL A 8 27.30 -63.68 9.69
CA VAL A 8 26.90 -62.85 8.54
C VAL A 8 25.77 -61.95 9.01
N PHE A 9 25.98 -60.64 9.02
CA PHE A 9 24.90 -59.66 9.17
C PHE A 9 24.62 -59.05 7.80
N GLY A 10 23.52 -59.49 7.19
CA GLY A 10 23.03 -58.94 5.93
C GLY A 10 22.41 -57.57 6.18
N PHE A 11 23.04 -56.52 5.62
CA PHE A 11 22.47 -55.19 5.58
C PHE A 11 21.56 -55.08 4.35
N PHE A 12 20.24 -55.06 4.56
CA PHE A 12 19.25 -54.82 3.52
C PHE A 12 19.21 -53.31 3.23
N LEU A 13 19.75 -52.90 2.08
CA LEU A 13 19.69 -51.51 1.62
C LEU A 13 18.32 -51.28 0.95
N LEU A 14 17.41 -50.57 1.63
CA LEU A 14 16.19 -50.04 0.99
C LEU A 14 16.59 -48.89 0.07
N ILE A 15 16.44 -49.08 -1.25
CA ILE A 15 16.49 -47.98 -2.22
C ILE A 15 15.13 -47.29 -2.20
N ALA A 16 15.01 -46.19 -1.47
CA ALA A 16 13.88 -45.29 -1.59
C ALA A 16 14.04 -44.46 -2.87
N ALA A 17 13.32 -44.84 -3.92
CA ALA A 17 13.04 -43.95 -5.05
C ALA A 17 11.97 -42.95 -4.59
N GLY A 18 12.38 -41.71 -4.30
CA GLY A 18 11.50 -40.59 -3.98
C GLY A 18 11.76 -39.48 -4.98
N CYS A 19 10.74 -39.14 -5.77
CA CYS A 19 10.78 -38.24 -6.91
C CYS A 19 11.45 -36.89 -6.60
N GLY A 20 12.48 -36.55 -7.38
CA GLY A 20 12.95 -35.18 -7.52
C GLY A 20 11.82 -34.36 -8.12
N LEU A 21 11.35 -33.37 -7.38
CA LEU A 21 10.66 -32.22 -7.97
C LEU A 21 11.76 -31.37 -8.62
N ASP A 22 12.04 -31.65 -9.89
CA ASP A 22 12.74 -30.69 -10.75
C ASP A 22 11.86 -29.43 -10.81
N SER A 23 12.25 -28.43 -10.02
CA SER A 23 11.68 -27.07 -10.07
C SER A 23 12.62 -26.12 -10.80
N ASP A 24 13.45 -26.65 -11.70
CA ASP A 24 14.31 -25.88 -12.59
C ASP A 24 13.75 -25.93 -14.02
N ASP A 25 12.58 -25.30 -14.23
CA ASP A 25 12.28 -24.74 -15.55
C ASP A 25 12.89 -23.33 -15.60
N PRO A 26 14.00 -23.11 -16.32
CA PRO A 26 14.73 -21.84 -16.33
C PRO A 26 13.98 -20.70 -17.03
N LYS A 27 12.70 -20.88 -17.41
CA LYS A 27 11.92 -19.89 -18.16
C LYS A 27 11.03 -18.96 -17.34
N HIS A 28 10.93 -19.14 -16.01
CA HIS A 28 10.09 -18.26 -15.18
C HIS A 28 10.70 -18.05 -13.78
N GLN A 29 11.83 -17.34 -13.67
CA GLN A 29 12.32 -16.90 -12.36
C GLN A 29 11.47 -15.72 -11.87
N VAL A 30 10.58 -15.98 -10.91
CA VAL A 30 9.85 -14.92 -10.22
C VAL A 30 10.79 -14.24 -9.23
N ASN A 31 11.24 -13.04 -9.57
CA ASN A 31 12.06 -12.24 -8.67
C ASN A 31 11.16 -11.38 -7.79
N ILE A 32 11.22 -11.62 -6.48
CA ILE A 32 10.48 -10.84 -5.49
C ILE A 32 11.45 -9.85 -4.84
N SER A 33 11.23 -8.56 -5.05
CA SER A 33 11.98 -7.49 -4.39
C SER A 33 11.10 -6.82 -3.33
N PRO A 34 11.36 -7.03 -2.03
CA PRO A 34 10.66 -6.30 -0.97
C PRO A 34 11.27 -4.90 -0.81
N LEU A 35 10.41 -3.89 -0.85
CA LEU A 35 10.73 -2.52 -0.47
C LEU A 35 10.00 -2.22 0.84
N SER A 36 10.71 -1.70 1.84
CA SER A 36 10.15 -1.39 3.16
C SER A 36 10.52 0.04 3.53
N PHE A 37 9.51 0.87 3.75
CA PHE A 37 9.62 2.27 4.08
C PHE A 37 9.02 2.51 5.46
N ASP A 38 9.89 2.72 6.45
CA ASP A 38 9.51 3.07 7.83
C ASP A 38 9.73 4.57 8.03
N PHE A 39 8.66 5.28 8.40
CA PHE A 39 8.67 6.74 8.54
C PHE A 39 9.08 7.21 9.94
N SER A 40 9.60 6.34 10.80
CA SER A 40 10.03 6.70 12.16
C SER A 40 11.12 7.77 12.21
N ASP A 41 12.05 7.77 11.25
CA ASP A 41 13.22 8.66 11.25
C ASP A 41 13.29 9.63 10.05
N SER A 42 12.71 9.26 8.91
CA SER A 42 12.70 10.11 7.70
C SER A 42 11.50 9.82 6.80
N GLU A 43 11.28 10.68 5.80
CA GLU A 43 10.22 10.52 4.80
C GLU A 43 10.59 9.54 3.68
N GLN A 44 11.86 9.11 3.62
CA GLN A 44 12.39 8.19 2.60
C GLN A 44 11.92 8.57 1.18
N ASP A 45 12.21 9.82 0.76
CA ASP A 45 11.78 10.51 -0.48
C ASP A 45 10.31 10.38 -0.90
N TRP A 46 9.41 9.97 0.00
CA TRP A 46 7.99 10.10 -0.25
C TRP A 46 7.62 11.58 -0.27
N LYS A 47 6.87 11.98 -1.29
CA LYS A 47 6.34 13.33 -1.46
C LYS A 47 4.84 13.28 -1.30
N HIS A 48 4.25 14.38 -0.83
CA HIS A 48 2.80 14.49 -0.67
C HIS A 48 2.14 15.26 -1.82
N GLY A 49 0.83 15.15 -1.90
CA GLY A 49 -0.02 16.00 -2.71
C GLY A 49 -1.48 15.90 -2.29
N PHE A 50 -2.29 16.79 -2.87
CA PHE A 50 -3.72 16.89 -2.64
C PHE A 50 -4.41 17.15 -3.98
N ALA A 51 -5.54 16.51 -4.22
CA ALA A 51 -6.34 16.67 -5.43
C ALA A 51 -7.85 16.67 -5.12
N ASP A 52 -8.63 16.90 -6.17
CA ASP A 52 -10.09 16.86 -6.22
C ASP A 52 -10.84 18.00 -5.49
N PHE A 53 -10.15 19.13 -5.28
CA PHE A 53 -10.74 20.34 -4.71
C PHE A 53 -10.71 21.54 -5.68
N PRO A 54 -11.56 22.57 -5.50
CA PRO A 54 -11.51 23.79 -6.31
C PRO A 54 -10.17 24.52 -6.19
N SER A 55 -9.58 24.92 -7.32
CA SER A 55 -8.26 25.57 -7.36
C SER A 55 -8.17 26.90 -6.59
N LYS A 56 -9.30 27.57 -6.37
CA LYS A 56 -9.39 28.86 -5.66
C LYS A 56 -9.58 28.73 -4.15
N ASP A 57 -9.86 27.52 -3.65
CA ASP A 57 -10.32 27.31 -2.27
C ASP A 57 -9.32 26.54 -1.41
N SER A 58 -8.06 26.37 -1.86
CA SER A 58 -7.06 25.54 -1.17
C SER A 58 -6.88 25.87 0.31
N THR A 59 -7.02 27.13 0.71
CA THR A 59 -6.94 27.57 2.11
C THR A 59 -8.14 27.14 2.95
N LEU A 60 -9.33 27.05 2.35
CA LEU A 60 -10.56 26.62 3.04
C LEU A 60 -10.55 25.14 3.37
N PHE A 61 -9.83 24.35 2.58
CA PHE A 61 -9.64 22.92 2.78
C PHE A 61 -8.59 22.59 3.86
N GLU A 62 -7.90 23.58 4.42
CA GLU A 62 -6.92 23.41 5.51
C GLU A 62 -5.90 22.28 5.27
N LEU A 63 -5.43 22.12 4.03
CA LEU A 63 -4.54 21.03 3.61
C LEU A 63 -3.19 21.13 4.34
N LYS A 64 -2.82 20.08 5.08
CA LYS A 64 -1.62 20.05 5.94
C LYS A 64 -0.83 18.77 5.71
N TYR A 65 0.49 18.94 5.76
CA TYR A 65 1.48 17.87 5.69
C TYR A 65 2.54 18.09 6.76
N ALA A 66 3.00 17.01 7.40
CA ALA A 66 4.21 17.05 8.22
C ALA A 66 4.83 15.65 8.41
N HIS A 67 6.17 15.56 8.41
CA HIS A 67 6.87 14.45 9.06
C HIS A 67 7.01 14.74 10.55
N THR A 68 6.13 14.16 11.34
CA THR A 68 5.91 14.53 12.74
C THR A 68 5.78 13.31 13.64
N ASN A 69 5.88 13.53 14.95
CA ASN A 69 5.67 12.48 15.94
C ASN A 69 4.32 11.79 15.72
N ARG A 70 4.30 10.48 15.93
CA ARG A 70 3.06 9.71 15.96
C ARG A 70 2.11 10.27 17.04
N PRO A 71 0.79 10.02 16.92
CA PRO A 71 -0.15 10.27 18.00
C PRO A 71 0.37 9.72 19.33
N SER A 72 0.26 10.51 20.40
CA SER A 72 0.91 10.21 21.68
C SER A 72 0.51 8.86 22.29
N ASN A 73 -0.69 8.37 21.96
CA ASN A 73 -1.20 7.09 22.43
C ASN A 73 -0.64 5.87 21.67
N LEU A 74 0.16 6.07 20.60
CA LEU A 74 0.77 5.03 19.78
C LEU A 74 2.27 4.81 20.07
N GLY A 75 2.81 5.50 21.08
CA GLY A 75 4.23 5.41 21.45
C GLY A 75 5.12 6.37 20.65
N GLY A 76 6.44 6.08 20.66
CA GLY A 76 7.46 6.93 20.04
C GLY A 76 7.62 6.72 18.53
N GLY A 77 8.43 7.60 17.92
CA GLY A 77 8.72 7.60 16.49
C GLY A 77 7.90 8.63 15.71
N LYS A 78 8.34 8.91 14.48
CA LYS A 78 7.61 9.78 13.54
C LYS A 78 6.75 9.00 12.55
N SER A 79 6.00 9.77 11.78
CA SER A 79 5.07 9.38 10.75
C SER A 79 4.90 10.52 9.76
N ILE A 80 4.41 10.22 8.57
CA ILE A 80 3.96 11.24 7.63
C ILE A 80 2.48 11.53 7.94
N MET A 81 2.19 12.75 8.38
CA MET A 81 0.84 13.23 8.62
C MET A 81 0.28 13.91 7.36
N LEU A 82 -0.91 13.50 6.94
CA LEU A 82 -1.74 14.20 5.97
C LEU A 82 -3.06 14.58 6.63
N SER A 83 -3.50 15.82 6.41
CA SER A 83 -4.78 16.31 6.93
C SER A 83 -5.44 17.26 5.93
N GLY A 84 -6.76 17.20 5.87
CA GLY A 84 -7.57 18.11 5.05
C GLY A 84 -9.02 18.13 5.52
N ASN A 85 -9.62 19.32 5.46
CA ASN A 85 -11.03 19.58 5.69
C ASN A 85 -11.78 19.48 4.36
N ASN A 86 -12.39 18.33 4.12
CA ASN A 86 -13.09 18.04 2.87
C ASN A 86 -14.44 18.77 2.83
N LEU A 87 -14.53 19.82 2.01
CA LEU A 87 -15.75 20.63 1.90
C LEU A 87 -16.71 20.12 0.81
N ASN A 88 -16.19 19.46 -0.23
CA ASN A 88 -16.96 19.02 -1.39
C ASN A 88 -17.37 17.54 -1.34
N GLY A 89 -16.78 16.74 -0.45
CA GLY A 89 -17.01 15.29 -0.40
C GLY A 89 -16.27 14.56 -1.52
N ASP A 90 -15.09 15.06 -1.90
CA ASP A 90 -14.29 14.53 -3.00
C ASP A 90 -12.83 15.01 -2.82
N LEU A 91 -12.22 14.81 -1.65
CA LEU A 91 -10.84 15.24 -1.41
C LEU A 91 -9.92 14.03 -1.49
N PHE A 92 -8.93 14.10 -2.37
CA PHE A 92 -7.87 13.09 -2.48
C PHE A 92 -6.57 13.57 -1.83
N MET A 93 -6.10 12.87 -0.81
CA MET A 93 -4.80 13.13 -0.16
C MET A 93 -3.85 11.98 -0.45
N PHE A 94 -2.62 12.25 -0.89
CA PHE A 94 -1.74 11.16 -1.33
C PHE A 94 -0.26 11.37 -1.00
N LEU A 95 0.46 10.25 -0.97
CA LEU A 95 1.90 10.15 -0.97
C LEU A 95 2.36 9.44 -2.24
N LYS A 96 3.49 9.87 -2.79
CA LYS A 96 4.13 9.24 -3.96
C LYS A 96 5.62 9.07 -3.77
N ARG A 97 6.20 8.05 -4.38
CA ARG A 97 7.65 7.80 -4.39
C ARG A 97 8.07 7.17 -5.70
N LYS A 98 9.16 7.68 -6.30
CA LYS A 98 9.79 7.03 -7.45
C LYS A 98 10.69 5.88 -6.98
N ILE A 99 10.64 4.77 -7.68
CA ILE A 99 11.59 3.66 -7.57
C ILE A 99 12.29 3.45 -8.91
N SER A 100 13.50 2.92 -8.88
CA SER A 100 14.37 2.75 -10.05
C SER A 100 15.20 1.49 -9.91
N GLY A 101 15.84 1.07 -11.00
CA GLY A 101 16.67 -0.15 -11.02
C GLY A 101 15.87 -1.41 -11.30
N LEU A 102 14.65 -1.26 -11.81
CA LEU A 102 13.85 -2.37 -12.34
C LEU A 102 14.34 -2.73 -13.75
N GLN A 103 13.96 -3.93 -14.22
CA GLN A 103 14.09 -4.25 -15.64
C GLN A 103 13.21 -3.26 -16.45
N PRO A 104 13.75 -2.58 -17.49
CA PRO A 104 12.96 -1.69 -18.36
C PRO A 104 11.83 -2.43 -19.09
N ASP A 105 10.75 -1.70 -19.39
CA ASP A 105 9.61 -2.17 -20.21
C ASP A 105 9.02 -3.53 -19.76
N THR A 106 9.13 -3.82 -18.46
CA THR A 106 8.80 -5.12 -17.85
C THR A 106 7.55 -4.99 -17.00
N GLU A 107 6.68 -6.00 -17.08
CA GLU A 107 5.47 -6.08 -16.27
C GLU A 107 5.76 -6.60 -14.86
N PHE A 108 5.22 -5.93 -13.86
CA PHE A 108 5.31 -6.30 -12.46
C PHE A 108 3.91 -6.38 -11.86
N THR A 109 3.69 -7.40 -11.03
CA THR A 109 2.58 -7.44 -10.08
C THR A 109 3.06 -6.89 -8.74
N LEU A 110 2.31 -5.96 -8.16
CA LEU A 110 2.64 -5.28 -6.92
C LEU A 110 1.66 -5.66 -5.81
N THR A 111 2.23 -5.96 -4.64
CA THR A 111 1.49 -6.06 -3.38
C THR A 111 1.96 -4.96 -2.43
N PHE A 112 1.04 -4.09 -2.04
CA PHE A 112 1.22 -3.08 -1.00
C PHE A 112 0.77 -3.61 0.35
N LYS A 113 1.48 -3.22 1.40
CA LYS A 113 0.99 -3.18 2.79
C LYS A 113 1.17 -1.78 3.31
N VAL A 114 0.09 -1.15 3.73
CA VAL A 114 0.07 0.23 4.21
C VAL A 114 -0.36 0.22 5.67
N GLU A 115 0.51 0.75 6.53
CA GLU A 115 0.21 1.00 7.94
C GLU A 115 0.04 2.51 8.15
N PHE A 116 -1.09 2.87 8.74
CA PHE A 116 -1.39 4.25 9.11
C PHE A 116 -2.25 4.30 10.37
N ALA A 117 -2.29 5.45 11.03
CA ALA A 117 -3.16 5.67 12.17
C ALA A 117 -4.38 6.52 11.80
N SER A 118 -5.53 6.15 12.34
CA SER A 118 -6.81 6.87 12.23
C SER A 118 -7.52 6.89 13.58
N ASP A 119 -8.26 7.96 13.88
CA ASP A 119 -9.13 8.08 15.05
C ASP A 119 -10.62 7.83 14.72
N ALA A 120 -10.96 7.66 13.45
CA ALA A 120 -12.31 7.30 13.03
C ALA A 120 -12.61 5.84 13.38
N LYS A 121 -13.65 5.61 14.18
CA LYS A 121 -14.08 4.26 14.57
C LYS A 121 -15.12 3.72 13.59
N VAL A 122 -15.12 2.40 13.41
CA VAL A 122 -16.15 1.70 12.66
C VAL A 122 -17.55 2.00 13.22
N GLY A 123 -18.52 2.16 12.32
CA GLY A 123 -19.91 2.46 12.62
C GLY A 123 -20.17 3.90 13.07
N MET A 124 -19.17 4.78 13.05
CA MET A 124 -19.40 6.20 13.31
C MET A 124 -20.14 6.84 12.13
N THR A 125 -21.15 7.64 12.43
CA THR A 125 -21.90 8.38 11.42
C THR A 125 -22.14 9.80 11.91
N THR A 126 -22.00 10.76 11.00
CA THR A 126 -22.31 12.17 11.23
C THR A 126 -23.38 12.63 10.24
N ALA A 127 -23.85 13.87 10.35
CA ALA A 127 -24.71 14.48 9.33
C ALA A 127 -24.03 14.59 7.95
N ASN A 128 -22.70 14.44 7.90
CA ASN A 128 -21.85 14.66 6.73
C ASN A 128 -21.18 13.36 6.22
N GLY A 129 -21.68 12.19 6.63
CA GLY A 129 -21.13 10.89 6.26
C GLY A 129 -20.39 10.20 7.42
N ALA A 130 -19.80 9.05 7.11
CA ALA A 130 -19.03 8.21 8.02
C ALA A 130 -17.54 8.58 7.98
N PRO A 131 -16.94 9.13 9.05
CA PRO A 131 -15.56 9.60 9.04
C PRO A 131 -14.52 8.49 8.77
N GLY A 132 -14.89 7.22 8.96
CA GLY A 132 -14.05 6.06 8.66
C GLY A 132 -14.37 5.44 7.30
N GLU A 133 -15.62 5.00 7.12
CA GLU A 133 -16.05 4.18 5.98
C GLU A 133 -16.22 4.94 4.67
N ASP A 134 -16.41 6.27 4.73
CA ASP A 134 -16.50 7.14 3.56
C ASP A 134 -15.15 7.75 3.17
N VAL A 135 -14.05 7.25 3.75
CA VAL A 135 -12.67 7.61 3.37
C VAL A 135 -11.97 6.36 2.87
N THR A 136 -11.91 6.21 1.55
CA THR A 136 -11.39 5.02 0.88
C THR A 136 -9.87 5.10 0.76
N VAL A 137 -9.15 4.06 1.17
CA VAL A 137 -7.70 3.96 0.98
C VAL A 137 -7.41 3.31 -0.35
N LYS A 138 -6.52 3.91 -1.14
CA LYS A 138 -6.11 3.44 -2.46
C LYS A 138 -4.60 3.30 -2.57
N VAL A 139 -4.16 2.36 -3.39
CA VAL A 139 -2.76 2.15 -3.77
C VAL A 139 -2.64 1.97 -5.26
N GLY A 140 -1.50 2.36 -5.82
CA GLY A 140 -1.26 2.29 -7.25
C GLY A 140 0.21 2.40 -7.61
N ALA A 141 0.49 2.14 -8.87
CA ALA A 141 1.79 2.36 -9.45
C ALA A 141 1.67 2.71 -10.93
N THR A 142 2.52 3.62 -11.38
CA THR A 142 2.49 4.16 -12.75
C THR A 142 3.90 4.36 -13.29
N ASP A 143 4.06 4.34 -14.61
CA ASP A 143 5.34 4.63 -15.27
C ASP A 143 5.64 6.14 -15.36
N THR A 144 4.62 6.96 -15.11
CA THR A 144 4.58 8.41 -15.17
C THR A 144 4.31 8.98 -13.79
N GLU A 145 4.93 10.12 -13.46
CA GLU A 145 4.77 10.73 -12.13
C GLU A 145 3.29 11.11 -11.83
N PRO A 146 2.71 10.60 -10.73
CA PRO A 146 1.42 11.07 -10.21
C PRO A 146 1.57 12.51 -9.74
N LYS A 147 0.77 13.42 -10.27
CA LYS A 147 0.81 14.85 -9.93
C LYS A 147 -0.56 15.45 -10.14
N THR A 148 -0.73 16.62 -9.55
CA THR A 148 -1.95 17.39 -9.72
C THR A 148 -1.84 18.32 -10.92
N VAL A 149 -2.97 18.54 -11.58
CA VAL A 149 -3.14 19.49 -12.68
C VAL A 149 -4.39 20.33 -12.46
N ILE A 150 -4.45 21.51 -13.09
CA ILE A 150 -5.65 22.35 -13.05
C ILE A 150 -6.49 22.04 -14.28
N GLU A 151 -7.71 21.55 -14.06
CA GLU A 151 -8.68 21.29 -15.12
C GLU A 151 -10.04 21.88 -14.75
N ASN A 152 -10.60 22.72 -15.63
CA ASN A 152 -11.90 23.36 -15.43
C ASN A 152 -12.04 24.07 -14.06
N GLY A 153 -10.95 24.65 -13.56
CA GLY A 153 -10.91 25.35 -12.26
C GLY A 153 -10.83 24.44 -11.03
N ARG A 154 -10.67 23.12 -11.21
CA ARG A 154 -10.42 22.13 -10.15
C ARG A 154 -8.96 21.69 -10.18
N ILE A 155 -8.42 21.33 -9.02
CA ILE A 155 -7.17 20.58 -8.90
C ILE A 155 -7.57 19.10 -9.01
N VAL A 156 -7.01 18.37 -9.96
CA VAL A 156 -7.33 16.94 -10.19
C VAL A 156 -6.04 16.15 -10.38
N MET A 157 -6.12 14.82 -10.29
CA MET A 157 -4.99 13.93 -10.60
C MET A 157 -4.77 13.76 -12.11
N ASN A 158 -3.53 13.53 -12.53
CA ASN A 158 -3.19 13.16 -13.91
C ASN A 158 -3.16 11.64 -14.16
N ILE A 159 -3.59 10.83 -13.18
CA ILE A 159 -3.66 9.37 -13.24
C ILE A 159 -5.10 8.94 -12.94
N ASP A 160 -5.51 7.79 -13.45
CA ASP A 160 -6.83 7.22 -13.15
C ASP A 160 -6.81 6.48 -11.81
N LYS A 161 -7.12 7.21 -10.75
CA LYS A 161 -7.29 6.62 -9.41
C LYS A 161 -8.68 6.00 -9.18
N GLY A 162 -9.58 6.09 -10.16
CA GLY A 162 -11.00 5.83 -9.99
C GLY A 162 -11.69 6.89 -9.13
N ASP A 163 -12.93 6.63 -8.78
CA ASP A 163 -13.75 7.56 -7.98
C ASP A 163 -14.24 6.87 -6.72
N GLN A 164 -13.89 7.43 -5.56
CA GLN A 164 -14.34 6.95 -4.25
C GLN A 164 -14.03 5.46 -4.06
N LYS A 165 -15.06 4.61 -3.95
CA LYS A 165 -14.97 3.15 -3.79
C LYS A 165 -14.72 2.40 -5.10
N SER A 166 -14.69 3.08 -6.25
CA SER A 166 -14.41 2.44 -7.55
C SER A 166 -12.90 2.37 -7.80
N ASN A 167 -12.42 1.26 -8.36
CA ASN A 167 -11.05 1.17 -8.87
C ASN A 167 -10.89 2.04 -10.12
N GLY A 168 -9.70 2.60 -10.32
CA GLY A 168 -9.25 3.11 -11.61
C GLY A 168 -8.22 2.18 -12.23
N GLU A 169 -7.76 2.53 -13.42
CA GLU A 169 -6.69 1.81 -14.12
C GLU A 169 -5.35 1.89 -13.39
N ASP A 170 -5.04 3.03 -12.76
CA ASP A 170 -3.74 3.29 -12.13
C ASP A 170 -3.74 3.04 -10.61
N MET A 171 -4.91 3.10 -9.95
CA MET A 171 -5.04 2.83 -8.52
C MET A 171 -6.27 1.99 -8.18
N ILE A 172 -6.11 1.10 -7.20
CA ILE A 172 -7.17 0.23 -6.67
C ILE A 172 -7.46 0.57 -5.21
N GLN A 173 -8.69 0.36 -4.76
CA GLN A 173 -9.04 0.44 -3.34
C GLN A 173 -8.48 -0.76 -2.57
N ILE A 174 -8.10 -0.53 -1.32
CA ILE A 174 -7.63 -1.57 -0.39
C ILE A 174 -8.37 -1.54 0.95
N GLY A 175 -9.43 -0.74 1.08
CA GLY A 175 -10.25 -0.62 2.29
C GLY A 175 -10.59 0.83 2.61
N ASN A 176 -10.84 1.12 3.89
CA ASN A 176 -11.17 2.45 4.39
C ASN A 176 -10.41 2.74 5.70
N VAL A 177 -10.56 3.96 6.25
CA VAL A 177 -9.81 4.40 7.43
C VAL A 177 -10.52 4.11 8.76
N ALA A 178 -11.59 3.32 8.75
CA ALA A 178 -12.31 2.96 9.97
C ALA A 178 -11.50 1.98 10.82
N SER A 179 -11.20 2.38 12.06
CA SER A 179 -10.62 1.49 13.05
C SER A 179 -11.67 0.50 13.56
N LEU A 180 -11.36 -0.79 13.45
CA LEU A 180 -12.12 -1.85 14.09
C LEU A 180 -11.88 -1.94 15.60
N ASN A 181 -10.83 -1.28 16.11
CA ASN A 181 -10.53 -1.23 17.53
C ASN A 181 -11.30 -0.08 18.19
N THR A 182 -12.46 -0.39 18.76
CA THR A 182 -13.35 0.59 19.39
C THR A 182 -12.95 0.97 20.81
N ASP A 183 -12.06 0.19 21.44
CA ASP A 183 -11.67 0.33 22.86
C ASP A 183 -10.57 1.36 23.07
N VAL A 184 -9.87 1.75 22.01
CA VAL A 184 -8.83 2.79 22.05
C VAL A 184 -9.48 4.17 22.08
N THR A 185 -8.94 5.02 22.96
CA THR A 185 -9.20 6.47 22.93
C THR A 185 -8.08 7.14 22.13
N GLY A 186 -8.44 7.88 21.08
CA GLY A 186 -7.50 8.47 20.14
C GLY A 186 -7.27 7.60 18.91
N TYR A 187 -6.04 7.61 18.41
CA TYR A 187 -5.69 6.96 17.14
C TYR A 187 -5.45 5.46 17.30
N SER A 188 -5.86 4.66 16.32
CA SER A 188 -5.55 3.24 16.21
C SER A 188 -4.74 2.98 14.94
N LEU A 189 -3.77 2.06 15.00
CA LEU A 189 -3.07 1.60 13.80
C LEU A 189 -3.97 0.69 12.97
N ILE A 190 -4.01 0.94 11.68
CA ILE A 190 -4.74 0.20 10.66
C ILE A 190 -3.71 -0.30 9.63
N ASN A 191 -3.84 -1.57 9.27
CA ASN A 191 -2.99 -2.24 8.29
C ASN A 191 -3.85 -2.75 7.14
N LEU A 192 -3.63 -2.24 5.93
CA LEU A 192 -4.37 -2.65 4.72
C LEU A 192 -3.40 -3.20 3.67
N ASN A 193 -3.88 -4.11 2.81
CA ASN A 193 -3.11 -4.68 1.70
C ASN A 193 -4.02 -5.08 0.54
N ASN A 194 -3.44 -5.38 -0.63
CA ASN A 194 -4.18 -5.83 -1.83
C ASN A 194 -3.98 -7.33 -2.19
N SER A 195 -3.31 -8.13 -1.34
CA SER A 195 -3.01 -9.56 -1.58
C SER A 195 -4.05 -10.50 -0.96
N ALA A 196 -5.33 -10.15 -1.08
CA ALA A 196 -6.47 -10.61 -0.28
C ALA A 196 -6.47 -9.98 1.11
N ILE A 197 -7.42 -9.08 1.39
CA ILE A 197 -8.08 -8.81 2.70
C ILE A 197 -9.04 -7.60 2.55
N ASN A 198 -10.04 -7.52 3.45
CA ASN A 198 -11.15 -6.55 3.57
C ASN A 198 -12.44 -6.87 2.79
N GLY A 199 -12.63 -8.12 2.39
CA GLY A 199 -13.85 -8.56 1.70
C GLY A 199 -13.92 -8.18 0.22
N LEU A 200 -12.85 -7.61 -0.35
CA LEU A 200 -12.76 -7.13 -1.73
C LEU A 200 -12.08 -8.14 -2.70
N GLY A 201 -11.65 -9.31 -2.20
CA GLY A 201 -10.94 -10.33 -2.98
C GLY A 201 -9.48 -9.98 -3.29
N ASP A 202 -8.79 -10.85 -4.03
CA ASP A 202 -7.47 -10.54 -4.60
C ASP A 202 -7.63 -9.49 -5.70
N GLN A 203 -6.88 -8.39 -5.59
CA GLN A 203 -6.87 -7.29 -6.57
C GLN A 203 -5.42 -7.09 -7.04
N PRO A 204 -4.96 -7.85 -8.05
CA PRO A 204 -3.60 -7.72 -8.53
C PRO A 204 -3.41 -6.33 -9.15
N LEU A 205 -2.41 -5.60 -8.67
CA LEU A 205 -2.00 -4.33 -9.26
C LEU A 205 -0.85 -4.61 -10.23
N ILE A 206 -1.14 -4.54 -11.53
CA ILE A 206 -0.18 -4.86 -12.60
C ILE A 206 0.25 -3.54 -13.26
N VAL A 207 1.55 -3.35 -13.41
CA VAL A 207 2.13 -2.15 -14.03
C VAL A 207 3.36 -2.51 -14.86
N ARG A 208 3.60 -1.79 -15.95
CA ARG A 208 4.83 -1.90 -16.74
C ARG A 208 5.79 -0.78 -16.37
N SER A 209 7.06 -1.12 -16.07
CA SER A 209 8.12 -0.14 -15.86
C SER A 209 8.41 0.64 -17.16
N ASN A 210 8.87 1.89 -17.02
CA ASN A 210 9.27 2.66 -18.20
C ASN A 210 10.59 2.14 -18.82
N SER A 211 10.99 2.74 -19.95
CA SER A 211 12.22 2.41 -20.67
C SER A 211 13.53 2.67 -19.90
N LYS A 212 13.45 3.27 -18.70
CA LYS A 212 14.57 3.48 -17.78
C LYS A 212 14.53 2.52 -16.58
N GLY A 213 13.56 1.61 -16.52
CA GLY A 213 13.38 0.73 -15.37
C GLY A 213 12.91 1.48 -14.13
N GLU A 214 12.04 2.47 -14.30
CA GLU A 214 11.47 3.27 -13.21
C GLU A 214 9.95 3.07 -13.11
N LEU A 215 9.44 3.21 -11.89
CA LEU A 215 8.02 3.29 -11.55
C LEU A 215 7.80 4.35 -10.48
N TRP A 216 6.60 4.89 -10.42
CA TRP A 216 6.09 5.67 -9.31
C TRP A 216 5.11 4.83 -8.51
N LEU A 217 5.32 4.78 -7.20
CA LEU A 217 4.39 4.23 -6.23
C LEU A 217 3.49 5.37 -5.74
N VAL A 218 2.20 5.09 -5.53
CA VAL A 218 1.25 6.04 -4.97
C VAL A 218 0.35 5.35 -3.96
N ILE A 219 0.14 6.01 -2.81
CA ILE A 219 -0.85 5.63 -1.81
C ILE A 219 -1.66 6.87 -1.45
N GLY A 220 -2.95 6.74 -1.23
CA GLY A 220 -3.76 7.90 -0.88
C GLY A 220 -5.12 7.54 -0.32
N THR A 221 -5.86 8.56 0.08
CA THR A 221 -7.24 8.46 0.52
C THR A 221 -8.16 9.32 -0.31
N ASP A 222 -9.25 8.72 -0.77
CA ASP A 222 -10.31 9.33 -1.55
C ASP A 222 -11.57 9.44 -0.69
N SER A 223 -11.97 10.67 -0.36
CA SER A 223 -12.91 10.95 0.72
C SER A 223 -14.24 11.49 0.20
N GLU A 224 -15.33 10.74 0.46
CA GLU A 224 -16.71 11.21 0.34
C GLU A 224 -17.17 11.95 1.61
N TYR A 225 -16.48 11.72 2.72
CA TYR A 225 -16.80 12.31 4.02
C TYR A 225 -16.54 13.82 4.03
N LYS A 226 -17.58 14.61 4.36
CA LYS A 226 -17.45 16.07 4.48
C LYS A 226 -17.02 16.49 5.88
N GLY A 227 -15.71 16.57 6.07
CA GLY A 227 -15.11 17.08 7.30
C GLY A 227 -13.60 16.88 7.29
N THR A 228 -12.99 17.13 8.44
CA THR A 228 -11.55 16.93 8.60
C THR A 228 -11.21 15.45 8.75
N THR A 229 -10.34 14.97 7.89
CA THR A 229 -9.65 13.68 8.04
C THR A 229 -8.18 13.96 8.30
N THR A 230 -7.61 13.33 9.33
CA THR A 230 -6.16 13.38 9.63
C THR A 230 -5.63 11.97 9.78
N LEU A 231 -4.60 11.62 9.02
CA LEU A 231 -4.00 10.29 9.02
C LEU A 231 -2.50 10.40 9.24
N TYR A 232 -1.94 9.41 9.93
CA TYR A 232 -0.50 9.31 10.18
C TYR A 232 0.03 8.02 9.57
N TYR A 233 0.65 8.10 8.39
CA TYR A 233 1.29 6.96 7.73
C TYR A 233 2.58 6.62 8.46
N THR A 234 2.70 5.39 8.93
CA THR A 234 3.84 4.92 9.74
C THR A 234 4.78 4.04 8.93
N LYS A 235 4.23 3.20 8.05
CA LYS A 235 4.99 2.24 7.26
C LYS A 235 4.32 1.90 5.94
N VAL A 236 5.13 1.69 4.90
CA VAL A 236 4.69 1.14 3.61
C VAL A 236 5.63 0.02 3.21
N GLU A 237 5.08 -1.13 2.86
CA GLU A 237 5.84 -2.23 2.25
C GLU A 237 5.29 -2.52 0.86
N VAL A 238 6.19 -2.74 -0.10
CA VAL A 238 5.82 -3.09 -1.47
C VAL A 238 6.60 -4.31 -1.90
N PHE A 239 5.89 -5.35 -2.34
CA PHE A 239 6.47 -6.55 -2.92
C PHE A 239 6.23 -6.49 -4.42
N LEU A 240 7.31 -6.51 -5.20
CA LEU A 240 7.24 -6.53 -6.66
C LEU A 240 7.62 -7.92 -7.14
N SER A 241 6.75 -8.55 -7.93
CA SER A 241 7.05 -9.79 -8.64
C SER A 241 6.97 -9.54 -10.15
N GLY A 242 8.08 -9.75 -10.85
CA GLY A 242 8.11 -9.81 -12.31
C GLY A 242 8.52 -11.20 -12.77
N SER A 243 8.06 -11.61 -13.95
CA SER A 243 8.59 -12.78 -14.66
C SER A 243 9.52 -12.27 -15.76
N TYR A 244 10.78 -12.67 -15.70
CA TYR A 244 11.79 -12.37 -16.71
C TYR A 244 12.83 -13.48 -16.79
#